data_AF-A0A957X5Z1-F1
#
_entry.id   AF-A0A957X5Z1-F1
#
_cell.length_a   1.000
_cell.length_b   1.000
_cell.length_c   1.000
_cell.angle_alpha   90.00
_cell.angle_beta   90.00
_cell.angle_gamma   90.00
#
_symmetry.space_group_name_H-M   'P 1'
#
loop_
_entity.id
_entity.type
_entity.pdbx_description
1 polymer ?
#
loop_
_entity_poly.entity_id
_entity_poly.type
_entity_poly.pdbx_seq_one_letter_code
_entity_poly.pdbx_strand_id
1 'polypeptide(L)' 'MVKAEGLRKAYRRSDGEMVDAVKGVDLAIRRGEIFSLLGPNGAGKTTMISMISG' A
#
# COMPACT_ATOMS: atom_id res chain seq x y z
N MET A 1 -4.30 7.85 -15.02
CA MET A 1 -3.11 8.18 -14.22
C MET A 1 -3.51 7.94 -12.78
N VAL A 2 -2.74 7.17 -12.04
CA VAL A 2 -2.91 6.96 -10.59
C VAL A 2 -1.76 7.71 -9.92
N LYS A 3 -2.06 8.55 -8.92
CA LYS A 3 -1.06 9.27 -8.14
C LYS A 3 -1.44 9.20 -6.67
N ALA A 4 -0.50 8.80 -5.82
CA ALA A 4 -0.63 8.78 -4.37
C ALA A 4 0.67 9.31 -3.75
N GLU A 5 0.55 10.11 -2.70
CA GLU A 5 1.67 10.68 -1.97
C GLU A 5 1.49 10.38 -0.49
N GLY A 6 2.56 9.94 0.18
CA GLY A 6 2.58 9.67 1.61
C GLY A 6 1.62 8.57 2.05
N LEU A 7 1.32 7.59 1.19
CA LEU A 7 0.32 6.56 1.47
C LEU A 7 0.69 5.78 2.74
N ARG A 8 -0.16 5.85 3.77
CA ARG A 8 0.05 5.20 5.07
C ARG A 8 -1.18 4.43 5.51
N LYS A 9 -0.96 3.24 6.05
CA LYS A 9 -2.01 2.46 6.70
C LYS A 9 -1.41 1.63 7.81
N ALA A 10 -1.99 1.76 9.01
CA ALA A 10 -1.69 0.94 10.16
C ALA A 10 -2.93 0.15 10.57
N TYR A 11 -2.71 -1.03 11.15
CA TYR A 11 -3.74 -1.86 11.76
C TYR A 11 -3.37 -2.13 13.21
N ARG A 12 -4.39 -2.26 14.05
CA ARG A 12 -4.23 -2.70 15.43
C ARG A 12 -4.24 -4.23 15.48
N ARG A 13 -3.21 -4.82 16.06
CA ARG A 13 -3.13 -6.25 16.35
C ARG A 13 -3.91 -6.60 17.62
N SER A 14 -4.17 -7.88 17.82
CA SER A 14 -4.93 -8.40 18.96
C SER A 14 -4.28 -8.10 20.32
N ASP A 15 -2.96 -7.96 20.36
CA ASP A 15 -2.16 -7.59 21.53
C ASP A 15 -2.15 -6.07 21.81
N GLY A 16 -2.87 -5.29 20.99
CA GLY A 16 -2.93 -3.83 21.09
C GLY A 16 -1.80 -3.11 20.36
N GLU A 17 -0.81 -3.83 19.81
CA GLU A 17 0.28 -3.25 19.04
C GLU A 17 -0.24 -2.67 17.71
N MET A 18 0.26 -1.49 17.33
CA MET A 18 0.01 -0.91 16.02
C MET A 18 1.06 -1.43 15.03
N VAL A 19 0.62 -1.96 13.89
CA VAL A 19 1.51 -2.39 12.81
C VAL A 19 1.20 -1.62 11.54
N ASP A 20 2.22 -0.96 11.01
CA ASP A 20 2.15 -0.30 9.71
C ASP A 20 2.18 -1.34 8.58
N ALA A 21 1.06 -1.45 7.86
CA ALA A 21 0.99 -2.20 6.61
C ALA A 21 1.55 -1.42 5.43
N VAL A 22 1.42 -0.08 5.43
CA VAL A 22 2.02 0.81 4.42
C VAL A 22 2.67 2.00 5.13
N LYS A 23 3.95 2.26 4.85
CA LYS A 23 4.84 3.15 5.63
C LYS A 23 5.20 4.46 4.92
N GLY A 24 4.26 5.10 4.25
CA GLY A 24 4.51 6.36 3.54
C GLY A 24 5.11 6.09 2.17
N VAL A 25 4.27 5.61 1.27
CA VAL A 25 4.65 5.26 -0.11
C VAL A 25 4.13 6.32 -1.07
N ASP A 26 5.03 6.80 -1.93
CA ASP A 26 4.69 7.63 -3.08
C ASP A 26 4.58 6.74 -4.33
N LEU A 27 3.52 6.91 -5.10
CA LEU A 27 3.24 6.12 -6.30
C LEU A 27 2.70 7.01 -7.41
N ALA A 28 3.26 6.87 -8.61
CA ALA A 28 2.73 7.50 -9.82
C ALA A 28 2.72 6.46 -10.96
N ILE A 29 1.53 6.09 -11.44
CA ILE A 29 1.34 5.18 -12.56
C ILE A 29 0.71 5.95 -13.72
N ARG A 30 1.39 5.95 -14.87
CA ARG A 30 0.94 6.65 -16.07
C ARG A 30 -0.19 5.90 -16.75
N ARG A 31 -0.92 6.59 -17.62
CA ARG A 31 -1.95 5.94 -18.44
C ARG A 31 -1.28 4.95 -19.40
N GLY A 32 -1.78 3.72 -19.44
CA GLY A 32 -1.24 2.65 -20.30
C GLY A 32 -0.02 1.93 -19.73
N GLU A 33 0.43 2.28 -18.53
CA GLU A 33 1.55 1.61 -17.86
C GLU A 33 1.08 0.32 -17.17
N ILE A 34 1.82 -0.77 -17.40
CA ILE A 34 1.63 -2.02 -16.66
C ILE A 34 2.51 -1.95 -15.40
N PHE A 35 1.87 -2.03 -14.23
CA PHE A 35 2.53 -1.96 -12.93
C PHE A 35 2.32 -3.27 -12.17
N SER A 36 3.35 -3.74 -11.45
CA SER A 36 3.26 -4.90 -10.56
C SER A 36 3.88 -4.58 -9.20
N LEU A 37 3.30 -5.15 -8.14
CA LEU A 37 3.78 -5.00 -6.78
C LEU A 37 4.24 -6.36 -6.26
N LEU A 38 5.54 -6.50 -5.98
CA LEU A 38 6.20 -7.75 -5.60
C LEU A 38 6.73 -7.68 -4.17
N GLY A 39 6.84 -8.84 -3.52
CA GLY A 39 7.36 -8.96 -2.15
C GLY A 39 6.77 -10.14 -1.39
N PRO A 40 7.31 -10.47 -0.21
CA PRO A 40 6.85 -11.60 0.60
C PRO A 40 5.42 -11.38 1.14
N ASN A 41 4.82 -12.43 1.70
CA ASN A 41 3.54 -12.33 2.40
C ASN A 41 3.67 -11.40 3.60
N GLY A 42 2.61 -10.62 3.87
CA GLY A 42 2.63 -9.61 4.94
C GLY A 42 3.31 -8.28 4.59
N ALA A 43 3.92 -8.13 3.42
CA ALA A 43 4.60 -6.88 3.01
C ALA A 43 3.67 -5.69 2.71
N GLY A 44 2.36 -5.81 2.93
CA GLY A 44 1.40 -4.72 2.69
C GLY A 44 0.91 -4.56 1.25
N LYS A 45 1.20 -5.51 0.35
CA LYS A 45 0.85 -5.41 -1.08
C LYS A 45 -0.65 -5.28 -1.33
N THR A 46 -1.44 -6.22 -0.81
CA THR A 46 -2.90 -6.19 -0.94
C THR A 46 -3.48 -4.93 -0.29
N THR A 47 -2.97 -4.53 0.87
CA THR A 47 -3.36 -3.28 1.53
C THR A 47 -3.12 -2.08 0.62
N MET A 48 -1.92 -1.96 0.02
CA MET A 48 -1.59 -0.88 -0.89
C MET A 48 -2.48 -0.89 -2.13
N ILE A 49 -2.74 -2.06 -2.73
CA ILE A 49 -3.64 -2.19 -3.88
C ILE A 49 -5.05 -1.75 -3.52
N SER A 50 -5.63 -2.21 -2.40
CA SER A 50 -6.96 -1.80 -1.96
C SER A 50 -7.05 -0.29 -1.73
N MET A 51 -6.00 0.33 -1.19
CA MET A 51 -5.98 1.78 -0.97
C MET A 51 -6.00 2.59 -2.28
N ILE A 52 -5.38 2.09 -3.36
CA ILE A 52 -5.33 2.78 -4.65
C ILE A 52 -6.47 2.41 -5.60
N SER A 53 -7.12 1.25 -5.38
CA SER A 53 -8.23 0.78 -6.22
C SER A 53 -9.59 1.34 -5.82
N GLY A 54 -9.73 1.86 -4.59
CA GLY A 54 -11.01 2.23 -3.98
C GLY A 54 -11.66 1.05 -3.29
#